data_AF-A0A7Z2VFU5-F1
#
_entry.id   AF-A0A7Z2VFU5-F1
#
_cell.length_a   1.000
_cell.length_b   1.000
_cell.length_c   1.000
_cell.angle_alpha   90.00
_cell.angle_beta   90.00
_cell.angle_gamma   90.00
#
_symmetry.space_group_name_H-M   'P 1'
#
loop_
_entity.id
_entity.type
_entity.pdbx_description
1 polymer ?
#
loop_
_entity_poly.entity_id
_entity_poly.type
_entity_poly.pdbx_seq_one_letter_code
_entity_poly.pdbx_strand_id
1 'polypeptide(L)'
;MNRPIQQPYLWNGVYQQPMQPPPLPPPVIPDYQTLVQRLCQSEQKLIQVSEQIASLQKQIDDLKSKTPLHVEYHFDQLKINRLEGTLNVGLSPQGVEGIESFQAPDPSCWNIHSDQPDEPLPPIRALQNEMSEYMRKDSANVLLEMERQQGVQLDQAHRTAVIEDVTKQLNDRVHYYAKMNAYPGKGTEEERLKWNESIKEKTRRDIQSAFSAYIGKLKKGGEAPT
;
A
#
# COMPACT_ATOMS: atom_id res chain seq x y z
N MET A 1 -9.85 8.77 -96.64
CA MET A 1 -10.38 8.93 -95.27
C MET A 1 -9.73 7.90 -94.37
N ASN A 2 -8.77 8.30 -93.54
CA ASN A 2 -8.10 7.45 -92.55
C ASN A 2 -8.57 7.85 -91.15
N ARG A 3 -9.14 6.92 -90.38
CA ARG A 3 -9.23 7.02 -88.91
C ARG A 3 -8.51 5.82 -88.31
N PRO A 4 -7.35 5.99 -87.67
CA PRO A 4 -6.73 4.93 -86.89
C PRO A 4 -7.29 4.89 -85.46
N ILE A 5 -7.82 3.71 -85.13
CA ILE A 5 -7.76 2.91 -83.90
C ILE A 5 -7.31 3.66 -82.61
N GLN A 6 -8.17 3.63 -81.59
CA GLN A 6 -7.88 4.06 -80.21
C GLN A 6 -6.87 3.13 -79.52
N GLN A 7 -5.90 3.72 -78.81
CA GLN A 7 -5.04 3.02 -77.85
C GLN A 7 -5.57 3.22 -76.41
N PRO A 8 -5.44 2.22 -75.51
CA PRO A 8 -6.02 2.26 -74.18
C PRO A 8 -5.21 3.13 -73.20
N TYR A 9 -5.90 3.73 -72.24
CA TYR A 9 -5.34 4.57 -71.19
C TYR A 9 -4.33 3.80 -70.32
N LEU A 10 -3.06 4.21 -70.34
CA LEU A 10 -2.04 3.80 -69.38
C LEU A 10 -2.12 4.71 -68.16
N TRP A 11 -2.41 4.12 -67.00
CA TRP A 11 -2.50 4.79 -65.71
C TRP A 11 -1.10 5.18 -65.23
N ASN A 12 -0.74 6.47 -65.31
CA ASN A 12 0.52 6.99 -64.77
C ASN A 12 0.40 7.17 -63.25
N GLY A 13 0.75 6.13 -62.50
CA GLY A 13 0.88 6.20 -61.04
C GLY A 13 2.13 6.98 -60.64
N VAL A 14 1.96 8.25 -60.28
CA VAL A 14 2.99 9.00 -59.53
C VAL A 14 3.01 8.43 -58.13
N TYR A 15 4.09 7.76 -57.74
CA TYR A 15 4.30 7.34 -56.35
C TYR A 15 4.38 8.60 -55.47
N GLN A 16 3.34 8.93 -54.71
CA GLN A 16 3.46 9.85 -53.59
C GLN A 16 4.32 9.17 -52.51
N GLN A 17 5.53 9.69 -52.28
CA GLN A 17 6.31 9.36 -51.09
C GLN A 17 5.54 9.88 -49.86
N PRO A 18 5.39 9.08 -48.77
CA PRO A 18 4.81 9.58 -47.54
C PRO A 18 5.71 10.70 -46.97
N MET A 19 5.11 11.84 -46.68
CA MET A 19 5.77 13.01 -46.08
C MET A 19 6.60 12.59 -44.85
N GLN A 20 7.91 12.85 -44.87
CA GLN A 20 8.73 12.67 -43.67
C GLN A 20 8.33 13.71 -42.63
N PRO A 21 8.17 13.34 -41.34
CA PRO A 21 7.94 14.30 -40.27
C PRO A 21 9.14 15.27 -40.16
N PRO A 22 8.91 16.54 -39.77
CA PRO A 22 9.98 17.53 -39.67
C PRO A 22 11.10 17.05 -38.73
N PRO A 23 12.37 17.38 -39.02
CA PRO A 23 13.48 17.00 -38.16
C PRO A 23 13.28 17.59 -36.75
N LEU A 24 13.51 16.76 -35.73
CA LEU A 24 13.43 17.18 -34.33
C LEU A 24 14.40 18.36 -34.09
N PRO A 25 14.03 19.38 -33.30
CA PRO A 25 14.94 20.45 -32.94
C PRO A 25 16.16 19.89 -32.20
N PRO A 26 17.36 20.50 -32.38
CA PRO A 26 18.56 20.07 -31.67
C PRO A 26 18.35 20.14 -30.15
N PRO A 27 18.92 19.22 -29.36
CA PRO A 27 18.79 19.25 -27.91
C PRO A 27 19.36 20.58 -27.40
N VAL A 28 18.54 21.33 -26.67
CA VAL A 28 18.98 22.57 -26.00
C VAL A 28 19.91 22.14 -24.87
N ILE A 29 21.21 22.26 -25.09
CA ILE A 29 22.21 22.03 -24.04
C ILE A 29 22.06 23.20 -23.05
N PRO A 30 21.76 22.94 -21.76
CA PRO A 30 21.63 24.00 -20.78
C PRO A 30 22.94 24.77 -20.64
N ASP A 31 22.84 26.09 -20.47
CA ASP A 31 23.99 26.97 -20.28
C ASP A 31 24.82 26.52 -19.06
N TYR A 32 26.15 26.71 -19.13
CA TYR A 32 27.10 26.31 -18.09
C TYR A 32 26.74 26.92 -16.73
N GLN A 33 26.26 28.18 -16.72
CA GLN A 33 25.79 28.85 -15.50
C GLN A 33 24.64 28.10 -14.82
N THR A 34 23.70 27.57 -15.62
CA THR A 34 22.56 26.81 -15.09
C THR A 34 23.00 25.47 -14.52
N LEU A 35 24.01 24.84 -15.11
CA LEU A 35 24.61 23.60 -14.60
C LEU A 35 25.32 23.82 -13.26
N VAL A 36 26.14 24.87 -13.16
CA VAL A 36 26.82 25.25 -11.91
C VAL A 36 25.80 25.55 -10.81
N GLN A 37 24.76 26.33 -11.13
CA GLN A 37 23.72 26.65 -10.15
C GLN A 37 22.98 25.39 -9.66
N ARG A 38 22.65 24.46 -10.57
CA ARG A 38 22.02 23.19 -10.21
C ARG A 38 22.93 22.34 -9.32
N LEU A 39 24.23 22.32 -9.60
CA LEU A 39 25.21 21.59 -8.80
C LEU A 39 25.25 22.13 -7.37
N CYS A 40 25.42 23.44 -7.20
CA CYS A 40 25.43 24.06 -5.87
C CYS A 40 24.13 23.82 -5.10
N GLN A 41 22.97 23.88 -5.77
CA GLN A 41 21.69 23.56 -5.14
C GLN A 41 21.60 22.09 -4.71
N SER A 42 22.17 21.17 -5.50
CA SER A 42 22.19 19.75 -5.16
C SER A 42 23.11 19.45 -3.98
N GLU A 43 24.26 20.13 -3.88
CA GLU A 43 25.19 20.02 -2.76
C GLU A 43 24.56 20.53 -1.46
N GLN A 44 23.87 21.67 -1.50
CA GLN A 44 23.14 22.20 -0.35
C GLN A 44 22.05 21.24 0.14
N LYS A 45 21.30 20.64 -0.79
CA LYS A 45 20.30 19.62 -0.45
C LYS A 45 20.94 18.37 0.15
N LEU A 46 22.09 17.92 -0.37
CA LEU A 46 22.82 16.79 0.19
C LEU A 46 23.24 17.04 1.64
N ILE A 47 23.74 18.24 1.93
CA ILE A 47 24.12 18.63 3.30
C ILE A 47 22.88 18.59 4.21
N GLN A 48 21.78 19.23 3.79
CA GLN A 48 20.55 19.27 4.58
C GLN A 48 19.99 17.87 4.88
N VAL A 49 19.97 16.98 3.88
CA VAL A 49 19.50 15.60 4.05
C VAL A 49 20.45 14.82 4.97
N SER A 50 21.76 15.01 4.84
CA SER A 50 22.75 14.38 5.72
C SER A 50 22.54 14.77 7.19
N GLU A 51 22.29 16.05 7.46
CA GLU A 51 21.99 16.56 8.81
C GLU A 51 20.69 15.98 9.38
N GLN A 52 19.65 15.85 8.55
CA GLN A 52 18.39 15.22 8.94
C GLN A 52 18.58 13.75 9.29
N ILE A 53 19.35 13.00 8.49
CA ILE A 53 19.67 11.60 8.78
C ILE A 53 20.44 11.49 10.10
N ALA A 54 21.43 12.34 10.34
CA ALA A 54 22.19 12.36 11.60
C ALA A 54 21.29 12.65 12.81
N SER A 55 20.34 13.58 12.68
CA SER A 55 19.37 13.89 13.73
C SER A 55 18.43 12.71 14.03
N LEU A 56 17.91 12.05 13.00
CA LEU A 56 17.05 10.88 13.16
C LEU A 56 17.81 9.71 13.79
N GLN A 57 19.06 9.49 13.40
CA GLN A 57 19.91 8.45 13.98
C GLN A 57 20.10 8.68 15.50
N LYS A 58 20.37 9.93 15.90
CA LYS A 58 20.47 10.30 17.32
C LYS A 58 19.17 10.04 18.08
N GLN A 59 18.03 10.39 17.51
CA GLN A 59 16.72 10.14 18.14
C GLN A 59 16.45 8.65 18.32
N ILE A 60 16.84 7.80 17.37
CA ILE A 60 16.72 6.34 17.47
C ILE A 60 17.60 5.81 18.60
N ASP A 61 18.84 6.30 18.71
CA ASP A 61 19.77 5.86 19.76
C ASP A 61 19.28 6.29 21.16
N ASP A 62 18.75 7.52 21.28
CA ASP A 62 18.14 8.02 22.52
C ASP A 62 16.92 7.18 22.93
N LEU A 63 16.08 6.76 21.97
CA LEU A 63 14.93 5.89 22.23
C LEU A 63 15.35 4.47 22.64
N LYS A 64 16.38 3.90 22.00
CA LYS A 64 16.92 2.58 22.35
C LYS A 64 17.56 2.55 23.74
N SER A 65 18.05 3.68 24.23
CA SER A 65 18.68 3.78 25.55
C SER A 65 17.69 3.72 26.73
N LYS A 66 16.38 3.87 26.48
CA LYS A 66 15.34 3.74 27.51
C LYS A 66 14.97 2.27 27.70
N THR A 67 15.41 1.70 28.81
CA THR A 67 15.22 0.31 29.26
C THR A 67 13.74 -0.14 29.21
N PRO A 68 13.43 -1.41 28.86
CA PRO A 68 12.07 -1.93 28.89
C PRO A 68 11.45 -1.85 30.30
N LEU A 69 10.23 -1.29 30.37
CA LEU A 69 9.43 -1.18 31.59
C LEU A 69 9.15 -2.58 32.15
N HIS A 70 9.74 -2.89 33.31
CA HIS A 70 9.40 -4.05 34.11
C HIS A 70 8.03 -3.80 34.77
N VAL A 71 6.99 -4.50 34.31
CA VAL A 71 5.67 -4.43 34.95
C VAL A 71 5.60 -5.52 36.02
N GLU A 72 5.90 -5.13 37.26
CA GLU A 72 5.82 -6.03 38.41
C GLU A 72 4.37 -6.11 38.90
N TYR A 73 3.75 -7.28 38.71
CA TYR A 73 2.32 -7.50 38.98
C TYR A 73 2.11 -7.97 40.43
N HIS A 74 1.52 -7.11 41.27
CA HIS A 74 1.17 -7.43 42.65
C HIS A 74 -0.28 -7.94 42.71
N PHE A 75 -0.45 -9.24 42.99
CA PHE A 75 -1.77 -9.85 43.17
C PHE A 75 -2.23 -9.66 44.62
N ASP A 76 -3.12 -8.71 44.87
CA ASP A 76 -3.74 -8.57 46.19
C ASP A 76 -4.89 -9.58 46.31
N GLN A 77 -4.89 -10.39 47.37
CA GLN A 77 -5.82 -11.50 47.53
C GLN A 77 -7.24 -10.99 47.89
N LEU A 78 -8.08 -10.83 46.87
CA LEU A 78 -9.50 -10.54 47.07
C LEU A 78 -10.24 -11.78 47.59
N LYS A 79 -10.74 -11.68 48.83
CA LYS A 79 -11.56 -12.70 49.50
C LYS A 79 -12.96 -12.76 48.87
N ILE A 80 -13.22 -13.84 48.14
CA ILE A 80 -14.47 -14.07 47.41
C ILE A 80 -15.59 -14.45 48.40
N ASN A 81 -16.64 -13.63 48.49
CA ASN A 81 -17.92 -14.03 49.08
C ASN A 81 -18.98 -14.11 47.98
N ARG A 82 -19.26 -15.37 47.58
CA ARG A 82 -20.41 -15.88 46.82
C ARG A 82 -20.51 -15.52 45.33
N LEU A 83 -20.86 -16.59 44.60
CA LEU A 83 -21.08 -16.72 43.16
C LEU A 83 -22.20 -15.78 42.66
N GLU A 84 -22.17 -15.52 41.35
CA GLU A 84 -23.11 -14.73 40.53
C GLU A 84 -22.76 -13.23 40.34
N GLY A 85 -21.83 -12.92 39.43
CA GLY A 85 -21.58 -11.56 38.94
C GLY A 85 -20.36 -11.46 38.02
N THR A 86 -20.52 -10.93 36.81
CA THR A 86 -19.45 -10.73 35.81
C THR A 86 -18.38 -9.77 36.34
N LEU A 87 -17.13 -10.23 36.38
CA LEU A 87 -15.96 -9.47 36.80
C LEU A 87 -15.69 -8.30 35.85
N ASN A 88 -16.02 -7.08 36.25
CA ASN A 88 -15.65 -5.87 35.52
C ASN A 88 -14.21 -5.47 35.88
N VAL A 89 -13.21 -6.00 35.17
CA VAL A 89 -11.83 -5.52 35.26
C VAL A 89 -11.72 -4.21 34.47
N GLY A 90 -11.94 -3.07 35.14
CA GLY A 90 -11.78 -1.76 34.53
C GLY A 90 -10.31 -1.38 34.39
N LEU A 91 -9.72 -1.57 33.21
CA LEU A 91 -8.57 -0.78 32.80
C LEU A 91 -9.10 0.59 32.37
N SER A 92 -8.94 1.60 33.22
CA SER A 92 -9.06 3.00 32.78
C SER A 92 -7.66 3.48 32.38
N PRO A 93 -7.33 3.58 31.09
CA PRO A 93 -6.11 4.27 30.67
C PRO A 93 -6.40 5.77 30.71
N GLN A 94 -6.42 6.34 31.92
CA GLN A 94 -6.27 7.80 32.04
C GLN A 94 -4.80 8.13 31.80
N GLY A 95 -4.49 8.73 30.65
CA GLY A 95 -3.28 9.53 30.51
C GLY A 95 -2.26 9.15 29.43
N VAL A 96 -2.66 8.47 28.35
CA VAL A 96 -1.77 8.30 27.18
C VAL A 96 -2.48 8.71 25.89
N GLU A 97 -2.47 10.02 25.61
CA GLU A 97 -2.68 10.53 24.27
C GLU A 97 -1.47 10.12 23.40
N GLY A 98 -1.74 9.48 22.26
CA GLY A 98 -0.86 9.59 21.09
C GLY A 98 0.32 8.62 20.98
N ILE A 99 0.25 7.40 21.50
CA ILE A 99 1.15 6.33 21.01
C ILE A 99 0.43 5.55 19.92
N GLU A 100 0.47 6.09 18.71
CA GLU A 100 0.26 5.30 17.50
C GLU A 100 1.35 4.22 17.47
N SER A 101 0.99 3.01 17.89
CA SER A 101 1.80 1.81 17.67
C SER A 101 1.96 1.61 16.16
N PHE A 102 3.01 2.20 15.59
CA PHE A 102 3.46 1.89 14.25
C PHE A 102 4.14 0.51 14.29
N GLN A 103 3.34 -0.53 14.42
CA GLN A 103 3.73 -1.86 14.02
C GLN A 103 3.76 -1.84 12.49
N ALA A 104 4.95 -1.78 11.92
CA ALA A 104 5.12 -2.21 10.53
C ALA A 104 4.49 -3.61 10.45
N PRO A 105 3.49 -3.84 9.58
CA PRO A 105 2.93 -5.17 9.41
C PRO A 105 4.10 -6.08 9.00
N ASP A 106 4.40 -7.09 9.81
CA ASP A 106 5.25 -8.16 9.31
C ASP A 106 4.56 -8.69 8.04
N PRO A 107 5.25 -8.78 6.89
CA PRO A 107 4.67 -9.31 5.65
C PRO A 107 4.10 -10.74 5.79
N SER A 108 4.36 -11.43 6.91
CA SER A 108 3.73 -12.70 7.29
C SER A 108 2.41 -12.57 8.07
N CYS A 109 2.04 -11.38 8.56
CA CYS A 109 0.85 -11.12 9.39
C CYS A 109 -0.45 -10.86 8.59
N TRP A 110 -0.62 -11.63 7.53
CA TRP A 110 -1.85 -11.67 6.74
C TRP A 110 -2.92 -12.57 7.37
N ASN A 111 -2.50 -13.62 8.07
CA ASN A 111 -3.41 -14.45 8.85
C ASN A 111 -3.94 -13.69 10.08
N ILE A 112 -5.19 -13.24 9.99
CA ILE A 112 -5.97 -12.79 11.14
C ILE A 112 -6.88 -13.92 11.56
N HIS A 113 -6.56 -14.55 12.68
CA HIS A 113 -7.51 -15.39 13.39
C HIS A 113 -8.37 -14.47 14.27
N SER A 114 -9.55 -14.11 13.77
CA SER A 114 -10.54 -13.37 14.57
C SER A 114 -11.33 -14.36 15.42
N ASP A 115 -10.88 -14.59 16.66
CA ASP A 115 -11.72 -15.28 17.65
C ASP A 115 -12.86 -14.34 18.06
N GLN A 116 -14.09 -14.77 17.73
CA GLN A 116 -15.42 -14.19 17.99
C GLN A 116 -16.09 -13.44 16.82
N PRO A 117 -17.31 -13.86 16.42
CA PRO A 117 -18.12 -13.14 15.45
C PRO A 117 -18.94 -12.05 16.17
N ASP A 118 -18.32 -10.91 16.45
CA ASP A 118 -19.09 -9.69 16.66
C ASP A 118 -19.63 -9.23 15.30
N GLU A 119 -20.93 -8.99 15.22
CA GLU A 119 -21.56 -8.53 13.98
C GLU A 119 -21.04 -7.11 13.63
N PRO A 120 -20.42 -6.91 12.45
CA PRO A 120 -19.78 -5.64 12.13
C PRO A 120 -20.82 -4.52 12.01
N LEU A 121 -20.50 -3.37 12.62
CA LEU A 121 -21.30 -2.14 12.55
C LEU A 121 -21.50 -1.70 11.08
N PRO A 122 -22.63 -1.02 10.74
CA PRO A 122 -22.91 -0.63 9.36
C PRO A 122 -21.78 0.14 8.64
N PRO A 123 -21.06 1.09 9.28
CA PRO A 123 -19.92 1.77 8.65
C PRO A 123 -18.77 0.82 8.30
N ILE A 124 -18.57 -0.23 9.09
CA ILE A 124 -17.51 -1.22 8.87
C ILE A 124 -17.88 -2.13 7.70
N ARG A 125 -19.16 -2.54 7.58
CA ARG A 125 -19.62 -3.29 6.41
C ARG A 125 -19.50 -2.50 5.11
N ALA A 126 -19.78 -1.20 5.16
CA ALA A 126 -19.59 -0.33 4.00
C ALA A 126 -18.12 -0.33 3.54
N LEU A 127 -17.18 -0.24 4.48
CA LEU A 127 -15.74 -0.35 4.21
C LEU A 127 -15.36 -1.74 3.66
N GLN A 128 -15.87 -2.82 4.23
CA GLN A 128 -15.63 -4.18 3.75
C GLN A 128 -16.08 -4.37 2.30
N ASN A 129 -17.27 -3.85 1.97
CA ASN A 129 -17.80 -3.87 0.61
C ASN A 129 -16.93 -3.03 -0.34
N GLU A 130 -16.57 -1.81 0.05
CA GLU A 130 -15.73 -0.91 -0.76
C GLU A 130 -14.35 -1.53 -1.04
N MET A 131 -13.71 -2.11 -0.03
CA MET A 131 -12.43 -2.79 -0.19
C MET A 131 -12.54 -4.07 -1.01
N SER A 132 -13.64 -4.82 -0.87
CA SER A 132 -13.92 -5.99 -1.72
C SER A 132 -14.13 -5.60 -3.18
N GLU A 133 -14.77 -4.45 -3.45
CA GLU A 133 -14.88 -3.90 -4.81
C GLU A 133 -13.52 -3.52 -5.39
N TYR A 134 -12.69 -2.84 -4.59
CA TYR A 134 -11.32 -2.50 -4.94
C TYR A 134 -10.52 -3.76 -5.29
N MET A 135 -10.57 -4.77 -4.43
CA MET A 135 -9.85 -6.03 -4.68
C MET A 135 -10.29 -6.70 -5.98
N ARG A 136 -11.60 -6.73 -6.27
CA ARG A 136 -12.13 -7.29 -7.51
C ARG A 136 -11.71 -6.52 -8.78
N LYS A 137 -11.61 -5.19 -8.71
CA LYS A 137 -11.30 -4.33 -9.88
C LYS A 137 -9.80 -4.17 -10.11
N ASP A 138 -9.04 -4.00 -9.03
CA ASP A 138 -7.67 -3.48 -9.11
C ASP A 138 -6.60 -4.51 -8.78
N SER A 139 -6.92 -5.60 -8.06
CA SER A 139 -5.91 -6.56 -7.57
C SER A 139 -5.00 -7.13 -8.66
N ALA A 140 -5.57 -7.48 -9.82
CA ALA A 140 -4.81 -8.02 -10.94
C ALA A 140 -3.78 -7.02 -11.47
N ASN A 141 -4.18 -5.74 -11.64
CA ASN A 141 -3.28 -4.69 -12.11
C ASN A 141 -2.21 -4.35 -11.07
N VAL A 142 -2.59 -4.30 -9.79
CA VAL A 142 -1.66 -4.06 -8.68
C VAL A 142 -0.61 -5.17 -8.60
N LEU A 143 -1.03 -6.43 -8.72
CA LEU A 143 -0.12 -7.58 -8.70
C LEU A 143 0.83 -7.58 -9.91
N LEU A 144 0.32 -7.31 -11.12
CA LEU A 144 1.14 -7.21 -12.33
C LEU A 144 2.18 -6.08 -12.24
N GLU A 145 1.82 -4.96 -11.64
CA GLU A 145 2.77 -3.87 -11.42
C GLU A 145 3.87 -4.27 -10.43
N MET A 146 3.54 -5.03 -9.38
CA MET A 146 4.53 -5.56 -8.43
C MET A 146 5.43 -6.63 -9.04
N GLU A 147 4.88 -7.52 -9.87
CA GLU A 147 5.64 -8.47 -10.69
C GLU A 147 6.72 -7.74 -11.50
N ARG A 148 6.31 -6.67 -12.19
CA ARG A 148 7.21 -5.83 -12.99
C ARG A 148 8.27 -5.14 -12.14
N GLN A 149 7.90 -4.58 -10.99
CA GLN A 149 8.82 -3.89 -10.08
C GLN A 149 9.87 -4.83 -9.46
N GLN A 150 9.49 -6.07 -9.18
CA GLN A 150 10.38 -7.06 -8.57
C GLN A 150 11.12 -7.96 -9.58
N GLY A 151 10.78 -7.82 -10.86
CA GLY A 151 11.37 -8.59 -11.96
C GLY A 151 10.99 -10.08 -11.92
N VAL A 152 9.79 -10.41 -11.45
CA VAL A 152 9.27 -11.78 -11.34
C VAL A 152 8.03 -11.89 -12.21
N GLN A 153 7.91 -12.97 -12.98
CA GLN A 153 6.68 -13.30 -13.70
C GLN A 153 6.01 -14.47 -13.00
N LEU A 154 4.81 -14.23 -12.47
CA LEU A 154 3.98 -15.29 -11.91
C LEU A 154 3.29 -16.05 -13.06
N ASP A 155 2.95 -17.32 -12.85
CA ASP A 155 2.00 -17.99 -13.72
C ASP A 155 0.56 -17.66 -13.32
N GLN A 156 -0.42 -18.11 -14.10
CA GLN A 156 -1.82 -17.83 -13.80
C GLN A 156 -2.32 -18.50 -12.52
N ALA A 157 -1.77 -19.66 -12.16
CA ALA A 157 -2.16 -20.39 -10.96
C ALA A 157 -1.73 -19.62 -9.70
N HIS A 158 -0.49 -19.16 -9.65
CA HIS A 158 0.05 -18.34 -8.57
C HIS A 158 -0.68 -16.99 -8.44
N ARG A 159 -1.00 -16.33 -9.56
CA ARG A 159 -1.79 -15.08 -9.53
C ARG A 159 -3.16 -15.30 -8.91
N THR A 160 -3.84 -16.36 -9.31
CA THR A 160 -5.18 -16.67 -8.79
C THR A 160 -5.11 -17.03 -7.31
N ALA A 161 -4.15 -17.89 -6.92
CA ALA A 161 -3.97 -18.32 -5.53
C ALA A 161 -3.70 -17.14 -4.58
N VAL A 162 -2.78 -16.22 -4.92
CA VAL A 162 -2.47 -15.09 -4.05
C VAL A 162 -3.62 -14.08 -3.97
N ILE A 163 -4.32 -13.84 -5.08
CA ILE A 163 -5.49 -12.93 -5.09
C ILE A 163 -6.61 -13.51 -4.23
N GLU A 164 -6.90 -14.81 -4.35
CA GLU A 164 -7.93 -15.47 -3.55
C GLU A 164 -7.60 -15.47 -2.05
N ASP A 165 -6.36 -15.77 -1.69
CA ASP A 165 -5.92 -15.78 -0.29
C ASP A 165 -6.07 -14.40 0.35
N VAL A 166 -5.55 -13.37 -0.31
CA VAL A 166 -5.69 -11.97 0.15
C VAL A 166 -7.15 -11.54 0.21
N THR A 167 -7.98 -11.96 -0.75
CA THR A 167 -9.42 -11.63 -0.76
C THR A 167 -10.15 -12.25 0.43
N LYS A 168 -9.83 -13.51 0.79
CA LYS A 168 -10.45 -14.19 1.94
C LYS A 168 -10.16 -13.48 3.26
N GLN A 169 -8.94 -12.97 3.41
CA GLN A 169 -8.46 -12.33 4.64
C GLN A 169 -8.83 -10.83 4.73
N LEU A 170 -9.26 -10.23 3.62
CA LEU A 170 -9.52 -8.80 3.50
C LEU A 170 -10.56 -8.28 4.49
N ASN A 171 -11.68 -8.98 4.64
CA ASN A 171 -12.78 -8.53 5.49
C ASN A 171 -12.39 -8.51 6.97
N ASP A 172 -11.65 -9.52 7.41
CA ASP A 172 -11.12 -9.61 8.77
C ASP A 172 -10.10 -8.51 9.01
N ARG A 173 -9.28 -8.18 8.00
CA ARG A 173 -8.32 -7.07 8.07
C ARG A 173 -8.97 -5.71 8.23
N VAL A 174 -10.03 -5.45 7.45
CA VAL A 174 -10.82 -4.22 7.58
C VAL A 174 -11.47 -4.15 8.95
N HIS A 175 -12.04 -5.26 9.43
CA HIS A 175 -12.66 -5.33 10.75
C HIS A 175 -11.65 -5.07 11.87
N TYR A 176 -10.45 -5.66 11.77
CA TYR A 176 -9.35 -5.43 12.70
C TYR A 176 -8.97 -3.94 12.81
N TYR A 177 -8.77 -3.26 11.67
CA TYR A 177 -8.44 -1.83 11.68
C TYR A 177 -9.57 -0.97 12.23
N ALA A 178 -10.82 -1.33 11.93
CA ALA A 178 -12.00 -0.64 12.46
C ALA A 178 -12.20 -0.86 13.97
N LYS A 179 -11.77 -2.01 14.51
CA LYS A 179 -11.79 -2.27 15.96
C LYS A 179 -10.66 -1.52 16.68
N MET A 180 -9.49 -1.43 16.06
CA MET A 180 -8.34 -0.73 16.63
C MET A 180 -8.54 0.79 16.65
N ASN A 181 -9.27 1.33 15.67
CA ASN A 181 -9.62 2.74 15.59
C ASN A 181 -11.14 2.91 15.75
N ALA A 182 -11.62 3.36 16.91
CA ALA A 182 -13.05 3.52 17.15
C ALA A 182 -13.72 4.48 16.16
N TYR A 183 -14.91 4.12 15.67
CA TYR A 183 -15.69 4.95 14.75
C TYR A 183 -16.18 6.24 15.45
N PRO A 184 -15.92 7.45 14.90
CA PRO A 184 -16.34 8.72 15.50
C PRO A 184 -17.83 9.00 15.24
N GLY A 185 -18.72 8.22 15.86
CA GLY A 185 -20.17 8.31 15.63
C GLY A 185 -20.80 9.65 16.04
N LYS A 186 -20.21 10.35 17.02
CA LYS A 186 -20.61 11.71 17.44
C LYS A 186 -19.76 12.83 16.83
N GLY A 187 -18.79 12.46 15.98
CA GLY A 187 -17.84 13.39 15.38
C GLY A 187 -18.41 14.21 14.23
N THR A 188 -17.58 15.06 13.63
CA THR A 188 -17.91 15.77 12.39
C THR A 188 -17.88 14.83 11.19
N GLU A 189 -18.39 15.30 10.05
CA GLU A 189 -18.28 14.54 8.81
C GLU A 189 -16.81 14.38 8.38
N GLU A 190 -15.97 15.40 8.59
CA GLU A 190 -14.55 15.27 8.27
C GLU A 190 -13.86 14.20 9.12
N GLU A 191 -14.23 14.06 10.40
CA GLU A 191 -13.68 13.02 11.28
C GLU A 191 -14.06 11.61 10.81
N ARG A 192 -15.33 11.41 10.39
CA ARG A 192 -15.78 10.14 9.80
C ARG A 192 -15.08 9.82 8.49
N LEU A 193 -14.88 10.82 7.63
CA LEU A 193 -14.16 10.66 6.37
C LEU A 193 -12.68 10.32 6.60
N LYS A 194 -12.02 11.02 7.52
CA LYS A 194 -10.63 10.71 7.92
C LYS A 194 -10.49 9.30 8.48
N TRP A 195 -11.43 8.88 9.32
CA TRP A 195 -11.47 7.52 9.85
C TRP A 195 -11.60 6.49 8.72
N ASN A 196 -12.53 6.71 7.78
CA ASN A 196 -12.74 5.84 6.62
C ASN A 196 -11.47 5.74 5.76
N GLU A 197 -10.89 6.87 5.35
CA GLU A 197 -9.67 6.89 4.53
C GLU A 197 -8.49 6.26 5.26
N SER A 198 -8.35 6.45 6.57
CA SER A 198 -7.28 5.82 7.36
C SER A 198 -7.35 4.29 7.29
N ILE A 199 -8.55 3.72 7.41
CA ILE A 199 -8.73 2.26 7.32
C ILE A 199 -8.47 1.76 5.90
N LYS A 200 -8.99 2.45 4.88
CA LYS A 200 -8.75 2.07 3.48
C LYS A 200 -7.27 2.10 3.14
N GLU A 201 -6.58 3.14 3.55
CA GLU A 201 -5.16 3.31 3.29
C GLU A 201 -4.31 2.23 4.00
N LYS A 202 -4.61 1.92 5.28
CA LYS A 202 -3.96 0.80 5.98
C LYS A 202 -4.20 -0.53 5.27
N THR A 203 -5.44 -0.78 4.84
CA THR A 203 -5.82 -2.00 4.12
C THR A 203 -5.12 -2.12 2.78
N ARG A 204 -5.04 -1.03 2.00
CA ARG A 204 -4.31 -1.01 0.71
C ARG A 204 -2.83 -1.29 0.90
N ARG A 205 -2.19 -0.66 1.88
CA ARG A 205 -0.77 -0.94 2.20
C ARG A 205 -0.56 -2.38 2.59
N ASP A 206 -1.46 -2.94 3.38
CA ASP A 206 -1.41 -4.35 3.74
C ASP A 206 -1.46 -5.21 2.48
N ILE A 207 -2.47 -5.02 1.60
CA ILE A 207 -2.63 -5.69 0.27
C ILE A 207 -1.29 -5.73 -0.49
N GLN A 208 -0.64 -4.57 -0.59
CA GLN A 208 0.64 -4.45 -1.27
C GLN A 208 1.75 -5.24 -0.58
N SER A 209 1.78 -5.24 0.75
CA SER A 209 2.71 -6.06 1.53
C SER A 209 2.47 -7.57 1.35
N ALA A 210 1.23 -8.09 1.24
CA ALA A 210 1.01 -9.52 0.94
C ALA A 210 1.61 -9.91 -0.39
N PHE A 211 1.23 -9.17 -1.43
CA PHE A 211 1.67 -9.47 -2.78
C PHE A 211 3.19 -9.44 -2.86
N SER A 212 3.81 -8.42 -2.25
CA SER A 212 5.26 -8.33 -2.17
C SER A 212 5.88 -9.50 -1.40
N ALA A 213 5.30 -9.89 -0.27
CA ALA A 213 5.74 -11.04 0.52
C ALA A 213 5.66 -12.35 -0.26
N TYR A 214 4.55 -12.57 -0.97
CA TYR A 214 4.31 -13.76 -1.76
C TYR A 214 5.31 -13.87 -2.92
N ILE A 215 5.49 -12.78 -3.68
CA ILE A 215 6.49 -12.70 -4.75
C ILE A 215 7.90 -12.93 -4.19
N GLY A 216 8.22 -12.33 -3.04
CA GLY A 216 9.50 -12.49 -2.36
C GLY A 216 9.77 -13.92 -1.89
N LYS A 217 8.73 -14.65 -1.45
CA LYS A 217 8.83 -16.08 -1.09
C LYS A 217 9.14 -16.94 -2.31
N LEU A 218 8.43 -16.73 -3.43
CA LEU A 218 8.68 -17.45 -4.68
C LEU A 218 10.10 -17.21 -5.23
N LYS A 219 10.63 -15.99 -5.07
CA LYS A 219 12.01 -15.67 -5.46
C LYS A 219 13.07 -16.39 -4.61
N LYS A 220 12.77 -16.70 -3.35
CA LYS A 220 13.70 -17.32 -2.38
C LYS A 220 13.61 -18.85 -2.31
N GLY A 221 12.53 -19.46 -2.79
CA GLY A 221 12.38 -20.91 -2.83
C GLY A 221 11.41 -21.33 -3.93
N GLY A 222 11.94 -21.93 -4.98
CA GLY A 222 11.19 -22.42 -6.15
C GLY A 222 10.37 -23.69 -5.92
N GLU A 223 9.53 -23.69 -4.88
CA GLU A 223 8.42 -24.64 -4.72
C GLU A 223 7.49 -24.12 -3.62
N ALA A 224 6.20 -23.93 -3.94
CA ALA A 224 5.14 -23.64 -2.97
C ALA A 224 4.32 -24.92 -2.73
N PRO A 225 3.77 -25.13 -1.53
CA PRO A 225 3.02 -26.34 -1.20
C PRO A 225 1.69 -26.34 -1.98
N THR A 226 1.38 -27.52 -2.52
CA THR A 226 0.09 -27.92 -3.13
C THR A 226 -1.10 -27.75 -2.21
#